data_AF-L0H789-F1
#
_entry.id   AF-L0H789-F1
#
_cell.length_a   1.000
_cell.length_b   1.000
_cell.length_c   1.000
_cell.angle_alpha   90.00
_cell.angle_beta   90.00
_cell.angle_gamma   90.00
#
_symmetry.space_group_name_H-M   'P 1'
#
loop_
_entity.id
_entity.type
_entity.pdbx_description
1 polymer ?
#
loop_
_entity_poly.entity_id
_entity_poly.type
_entity_poly.pdbx_seq_one_letter_code
_entity_poly.pdbx_strand_id
1 'polypeptide(L)'
;PHSLQYFNVVVLEPSPRVPEFVELGYLDGTLISHYDSETGRTVPRADWMAANLDQQYWDTQTQISQNNHWVARVYLETARSRYNQSGRAHTRQEIYGCDLLEDGSTRGYWQIAYDGRDFIAFNMDTMMFTTVDAVAQITKRKWEEDRTVAEQKKHYLENTCIESLKK
;
A
#
# COMPACT_ATOMS: atom_id res chain seq x y z
N PRO A 1 -20.53 -2.69 -9.61
CA PRO A 1 -19.39 -3.01 -8.73
C PRO A 1 -18.43 -1.81 -8.69
N HIS A 2 -17.83 -1.53 -7.54
CA HIS A 2 -16.89 -0.41 -7.36
C HIS A 2 -15.61 -0.89 -6.67
N SER A 3 -14.50 -0.19 -6.87
CA SER A 3 -13.18 -0.54 -6.31
C SER A 3 -12.39 0.70 -5.90
N LEU A 4 -11.75 0.63 -4.74
CA LEU A 4 -10.76 1.60 -4.26
C LEU A 4 -9.43 0.90 -4.07
N GLN A 5 -8.40 1.33 -4.82
CA GLN A 5 -7.10 0.68 -4.84
C GLN A 5 -5.99 1.69 -4.59
N TYR A 6 -5.01 1.31 -3.78
CA TYR A 6 -3.79 2.05 -3.57
C TYR A 6 -2.59 1.21 -4.00
N PHE A 7 -1.65 1.86 -4.65
CA PHE A 7 -0.39 1.27 -5.09
C PHE A 7 0.75 2.17 -4.64
N ASN A 8 1.70 1.62 -3.89
CA ASN A 8 2.94 2.32 -3.57
C ASN A 8 4.18 1.57 -4.04
N VAL A 9 5.20 2.33 -4.39
CA VAL A 9 6.52 1.84 -4.76
C VAL A 9 7.57 2.63 -4.02
N VAL A 10 8.55 1.92 -3.46
CA VAL A 10 9.78 2.51 -2.93
C VAL A 10 10.99 1.91 -3.64
N VAL A 11 11.98 2.74 -3.93
CA VAL A 11 13.27 2.34 -4.50
C VAL A 11 14.42 2.86 -3.63
N LEU A 12 15.56 2.16 -3.56
CA LEU A 12 16.74 2.67 -2.84
C LEU A 12 17.64 3.57 -3.69
N GLU A 13 17.47 3.55 -5.00
CA GLU A 13 18.22 4.34 -5.98
C GLU A 13 17.24 5.08 -6.91
N PRO A 14 16.83 6.31 -6.55
CA PRO A 14 15.97 7.12 -7.39
C PRO A 14 16.70 7.60 -8.65
N SER A 15 15.93 7.96 -9.68
CA SER A 15 16.44 8.50 -10.95
C SER A 15 15.59 9.70 -11.39
N PRO A 16 15.99 10.50 -12.40
CA PRO A 16 15.28 11.73 -12.79
C PRO A 16 13.79 11.59 -13.18
N ARG A 17 13.24 10.37 -13.27
CA ARG A 17 11.82 10.09 -13.51
C ARG A 17 11.22 9.08 -12.54
N VAL A 18 12.02 8.62 -11.57
CA VAL A 18 11.62 7.62 -10.58
C VAL A 18 12.01 8.19 -9.22
N PRO A 19 11.07 8.86 -8.52
CA PRO A 19 11.34 9.35 -7.18
C PRO A 19 11.55 8.17 -6.21
N GLU A 20 12.08 8.45 -5.02
CA GLU A 20 12.35 7.42 -4.01
C GLU A 20 11.07 6.67 -3.62
N PHE A 21 9.95 7.39 -3.53
CA PHE A 21 8.65 6.82 -3.22
C PHE A 21 7.52 7.47 -4.02
N VAL A 22 6.55 6.66 -4.44
CA VAL A 22 5.27 7.08 -5.03
C VAL A 22 4.15 6.31 -4.36
N GLU A 23 3.02 6.97 -4.11
CA GLU A 23 1.75 6.34 -3.76
C GLU A 23 0.64 6.88 -4.66
N LEU A 24 -0.12 5.98 -5.27
CA LEU A 24 -1.20 6.27 -6.21
C LEU A 24 -2.50 5.70 -5.68
N GLY A 25 -3.57 6.49 -5.71
CA GLY A 25 -4.93 6.04 -5.41
C GLY A 25 -5.79 5.97 -6.66
N TYR A 26 -6.57 4.91 -6.79
CA TYR A 26 -7.47 4.64 -7.90
C TYR A 26 -8.89 4.38 -7.40
N LEU A 27 -9.89 5.06 -7.99
CA LEU A 27 -11.30 4.75 -7.83
C LEU A 27 -11.85 4.26 -9.17
N ASP A 28 -12.34 3.02 -9.22
CA ASP A 28 -12.84 2.39 -10.45
C ASP A 28 -11.86 2.49 -11.64
N GLY A 29 -10.57 2.31 -11.35
CA GLY A 29 -9.47 2.42 -12.33
C GLY A 29 -9.09 3.86 -12.72
N THR A 30 -9.78 4.88 -12.20
CA THR A 30 -9.45 6.29 -12.41
C THR A 30 -8.44 6.76 -11.36
N LEU A 31 -7.33 7.36 -11.77
CA LEU A 31 -6.34 7.93 -10.86
C LEU A 31 -6.94 9.15 -10.11
N ILE A 32 -7.06 9.05 -8.79
CA ILE A 32 -7.72 10.05 -7.94
C ILE A 32 -6.74 10.83 -7.05
N SER A 33 -5.63 10.20 -6.66
CA SER A 33 -4.62 10.82 -5.81
C SER A 33 -3.21 10.39 -6.19
N HIS A 34 -2.25 11.26 -5.91
CA HIS A 34 -0.84 11.02 -6.16
C HIS A 34 0.00 11.66 -5.07
N TYR A 35 0.90 10.88 -4.49
CA TYR A 35 2.00 11.33 -3.66
C TYR A 35 3.32 10.93 -4.31
N ASP A 36 4.32 11.80 -4.24
CA ASP A 36 5.70 11.47 -4.53
C ASP A 36 6.65 12.08 -3.48
N SER A 37 7.82 11.47 -3.32
CA SER A 37 8.82 11.91 -2.35
C SER A 37 9.52 13.23 -2.71
N GLU A 38 9.36 13.75 -3.94
CA GLU A 38 9.99 15.02 -4.35
C GLU A 38 9.18 16.21 -3.86
N THR A 39 7.86 16.12 -3.98
CA THR A 39 6.90 17.13 -3.50
C THR A 39 6.55 16.93 -2.03
N GLY A 40 6.59 15.68 -1.54
CA GLY A 40 6.24 15.32 -0.17
C GLY A 40 4.78 15.60 0.18
N ARG A 41 3.88 15.64 -0.82
CA ARG A 41 2.46 15.96 -0.67
C ARG A 41 1.58 15.05 -1.50
N THR A 42 0.41 14.71 -0.94
CA THR A 42 -0.64 14.01 -1.67
C THR A 42 -1.54 15.04 -2.34
N VAL A 43 -1.70 14.94 -3.66
CA VAL A 43 -2.50 15.87 -4.47
C VAL A 43 -3.60 15.14 -5.23
N PRO A 44 -4.76 15.79 -5.48
CA PRO A 44 -5.79 15.24 -6.34
C PRO A 44 -5.29 15.07 -7.77
N ARG A 45 -5.78 14.01 -8.44
CA ARG A 45 -5.55 13.76 -9.86
C ARG A 45 -6.84 13.75 -10.70
N ALA A 46 -7.99 13.92 -10.05
CA ALA A 46 -9.28 14.09 -10.69
C ALA A 46 -9.96 15.38 -10.19
N ASP A 47 -10.55 16.15 -11.10
CA ASP A 47 -11.17 17.46 -10.79
C ASP A 47 -12.26 17.34 -9.72
N TRP A 48 -13.05 16.26 -9.77
CA TRP A 48 -14.11 16.01 -8.80
C TRP A 48 -13.56 15.67 -7.40
N MET A 49 -12.37 15.07 -7.29
CA MET A 49 -11.71 14.90 -5.98
C MET A 49 -11.30 16.24 -5.40
N ALA A 50 -10.73 17.12 -6.23
CA ALA A 50 -10.32 18.46 -5.82
C ALA A 50 -11.53 19.34 -5.43
N ALA A 51 -12.67 19.16 -6.10
CA ALA A 51 -13.88 19.94 -5.86
C ALA A 51 -14.68 19.49 -4.62
N ASN A 52 -14.60 18.21 -4.23
CA ASN A 52 -15.44 17.64 -3.17
C ASN A 52 -14.71 17.42 -1.83
N LEU A 53 -13.38 17.51 -1.80
CA LEU A 53 -12.57 17.24 -0.61
C LEU A 53 -11.80 18.48 -0.18
N ASP A 54 -11.79 18.74 1.12
CA ASP A 54 -11.17 19.92 1.70
C ASP A 54 -9.65 19.76 1.92
N GLN A 55 -9.00 20.86 2.31
CA GLN A 55 -7.57 20.84 2.59
C GLN A 55 -7.20 19.90 3.75
N GLN A 56 -8.08 19.75 4.74
CA GLN A 56 -7.83 18.88 5.89
C GLN A 56 -7.75 17.41 5.46
N TYR A 57 -8.57 16.98 4.52
CA TYR A 57 -8.47 15.66 3.91
C TYR A 57 -7.09 15.46 3.26
N TRP A 58 -6.65 16.40 2.41
CA TRP A 58 -5.37 16.30 1.70
C TRP A 58 -4.16 16.36 2.63
N ASP A 59 -4.22 17.15 3.70
CA ASP A 59 -3.19 17.20 4.74
C ASP A 59 -3.10 15.87 5.49
N THR A 60 -4.26 15.25 5.80
CA THR A 60 -4.32 13.93 6.42
C THR A 60 -3.73 12.86 5.51
N GLN A 61 -4.10 12.84 4.22
CA GLN A 61 -3.53 11.91 3.24
C GLN A 61 -2.03 12.11 3.09
N THR A 62 -1.56 13.36 3.09
CA THR A 62 -0.13 13.68 3.05
C THR A 62 0.62 13.07 4.24
N GLN A 63 0.10 13.21 5.45
CA GLN A 63 0.71 12.65 6.65
C GLN A 63 0.76 11.11 6.62
N ILE A 64 -0.29 10.47 6.09
CA ILE A 64 -0.36 9.02 5.89
C ILE A 64 0.71 8.58 4.88
N SER A 65 0.76 9.21 3.70
CA SER A 65 1.71 8.83 2.65
C SER A 65 3.17 9.08 3.07
N GLN A 66 3.45 10.12 3.87
CA GLN A 66 4.78 10.35 4.47
C GLN A 66 5.17 9.23 5.45
N ASN A 67 4.22 8.76 6.28
CA ASN A 67 4.46 7.63 7.17
C ASN A 67 4.68 6.33 6.36
N ASN A 68 3.86 6.09 5.34
CA ASN A 68 4.01 4.94 4.43
C ASN A 68 5.37 4.95 3.73
N HIS A 69 5.84 6.11 3.26
CA HIS A 69 7.16 6.28 2.67
C HIS A 69 8.26 5.83 3.64
N TRP A 70 8.26 6.35 4.88
CA TRP A 70 9.25 5.96 5.88
C TRP A 70 9.21 4.45 6.17
N VAL A 71 8.02 3.89 6.39
CA VAL A 71 7.82 2.46 6.68
C VAL A 71 8.30 1.60 5.51
N ALA A 72 7.91 1.93 4.28
CA ALA A 72 8.25 1.18 3.08
C ALA A 72 9.77 1.14 2.88
N ARG A 73 10.46 2.27 3.10
CA ARG A 73 11.93 2.36 3.01
C ARG A 73 12.62 1.47 4.04
N VAL A 74 12.17 1.48 5.30
CA VAL A 74 12.72 0.62 6.36
C VAL A 74 12.53 -0.86 6.00
N TYR A 75 11.36 -1.24 5.48
CA TYR A 75 11.11 -2.61 5.04
C TYR A 75 11.95 -3.01 3.83
N LEU A 76 12.17 -2.11 2.86
CA LEU A 76 13.03 -2.37 1.71
C LEU A 76 14.48 -2.63 2.13
N GLU A 77 15.07 -1.81 3.02
CA GLU A 77 16.41 -2.07 3.56
C GLU A 77 16.48 -3.36 4.38
N THR A 78 15.43 -3.66 5.15
CA THR A 78 15.34 -4.91 5.92
C THR A 78 15.32 -6.13 5.02
N ALA A 79 14.54 -6.10 3.94
CA ALA A 79 14.48 -7.18 2.96
C ALA A 79 15.85 -7.36 2.27
N ARG A 80 16.45 -6.28 1.78
CA ARG A 80 17.80 -6.30 1.18
C ARG A 80 18.83 -6.95 2.09
N SER A 81 18.84 -6.57 3.38
CA SER A 81 19.71 -7.16 4.39
C SER A 81 19.47 -8.66 4.58
N ARG A 82 18.20 -9.11 4.66
CA ARG A 82 17.86 -10.52 4.83
C ARG A 82 18.21 -11.40 3.63
N TYR A 83 18.16 -10.85 2.43
CA TYR A 83 18.67 -11.53 1.22
C TYR A 83 20.20 -11.49 1.10
N ASN A 84 20.91 -10.83 2.02
CA ASN A 84 22.35 -10.55 1.92
C ASN A 84 22.73 -9.87 0.59
N GLN A 85 21.86 -9.00 0.07
CA GLN A 85 22.07 -8.33 -1.20
C GLN A 85 22.93 -7.07 -1.03
N SER A 86 23.85 -6.89 -1.98
CA SER A 86 24.65 -5.67 -2.12
C SER A 86 24.09 -4.81 -3.26
N GLY A 87 24.37 -3.51 -3.24
CA GLY A 87 23.81 -2.55 -4.22
C GLY A 87 22.54 -1.86 -3.72
N ARG A 88 22.04 -0.91 -4.52
CA ARG A 88 20.87 -0.07 -4.22
C ARG A 88 19.76 -0.16 -5.26
N ALA A 89 19.93 -0.97 -6.30
CA ALA A 89 18.89 -1.20 -7.30
C ALA A 89 17.87 -2.24 -6.81
N HIS A 90 17.10 -1.88 -5.77
CA HIS A 90 16.06 -2.72 -5.19
C HIS A 90 14.74 -1.97 -5.09
N THR A 91 13.63 -2.70 -5.20
CA THR A 91 12.28 -2.15 -5.14
C THR A 91 11.40 -2.93 -4.17
N ARG A 92 10.49 -2.22 -3.49
CA ARG A 92 9.35 -2.81 -2.81
C ARG A 92 8.09 -2.16 -3.37
N GLN A 93 7.12 -2.99 -3.71
CA GLN A 93 5.83 -2.57 -4.22
C GLN A 93 4.74 -3.10 -3.29
N GLU A 94 3.70 -2.31 -3.07
CA GLU A 94 2.56 -2.71 -2.25
C GLU A 94 1.28 -2.31 -2.97
N ILE A 95 0.34 -3.25 -3.02
CA ILE A 95 -1.00 -3.02 -3.53
C ILE A 95 -2.01 -3.42 -2.46
N TYR A 96 -2.96 -2.53 -2.19
CA TYR A 96 -4.03 -2.79 -1.24
C TYR A 96 -5.29 -2.05 -1.60
N GLY A 97 -6.42 -2.50 -1.09
CA GLY A 97 -7.70 -1.89 -1.41
C GLY A 97 -8.88 -2.82 -1.18
N CYS A 98 -10.03 -2.38 -1.66
CA CYS A 98 -11.28 -3.07 -1.46
C CYS A 98 -12.22 -2.90 -2.66
N ASP A 99 -13.09 -3.90 -2.83
CA ASP A 99 -14.13 -3.96 -3.83
C ASP A 99 -15.51 -4.06 -3.16
N LEU A 100 -16.50 -3.39 -3.73
CA LEU A 100 -17.92 -3.55 -3.45
C LEU A 100 -18.58 -4.20 -4.67
N LEU A 101 -18.99 -5.45 -4.53
CA LEU A 101 -19.52 -6.28 -5.62
C LEU A 101 -21.01 -6.00 -5.86
N GLU A 102 -21.55 -6.50 -6.98
CA GLU A 102 -22.94 -6.26 -7.39
C GLU A 102 -23.97 -6.86 -6.43
N ASP A 103 -23.62 -7.96 -5.77
CA ASP A 103 -24.43 -8.61 -4.74
C ASP A 103 -24.31 -7.92 -3.36
N GLY A 104 -23.57 -6.81 -3.28
CA GLY A 104 -23.30 -6.06 -2.06
C GLY A 104 -22.23 -6.68 -1.17
N SER A 105 -21.65 -7.82 -1.56
CA SER A 105 -20.51 -8.39 -0.86
C SER A 105 -19.26 -7.52 -1.02
N THR A 106 -18.34 -7.63 -0.07
CA THR A 106 -17.10 -6.87 -0.07
C THR A 106 -15.90 -7.79 -0.16
N ARG A 107 -14.85 -7.32 -0.80
CA ARG A 107 -13.56 -8.01 -0.87
C ARG A 107 -12.47 -7.03 -0.52
N GLY A 108 -11.47 -7.46 0.23
CA GLY A 108 -10.24 -6.70 0.40
C GLY A 108 -9.04 -7.48 -0.08
N TYR A 109 -7.97 -6.76 -0.39
CA TYR A 109 -6.69 -7.35 -0.74
C TYR A 109 -5.56 -6.48 -0.23
N TRP A 110 -4.45 -7.12 0.09
CA TRP A 110 -3.22 -6.48 0.52
C TRP A 110 -2.06 -7.41 0.17
N GLN A 111 -1.10 -6.92 -0.61
CA GLN A 111 0.01 -7.70 -1.14
C GLN A 111 1.27 -6.84 -1.28
N ILE A 112 2.43 -7.44 -1.05
CA ILE A 112 3.74 -6.86 -1.28
C ILE A 112 4.49 -7.70 -2.32
N ALA A 113 5.17 -7.01 -3.23
CA ALA A 113 6.22 -7.56 -4.06
C ALA A 113 7.60 -6.95 -3.72
N TYR A 114 8.65 -7.74 -3.91
CA TYR A 114 10.05 -7.35 -3.74
C TYR A 114 10.81 -7.65 -5.02
N ASP A 115 11.51 -6.66 -5.58
CA ASP A 115 12.20 -6.75 -6.87
C ASP A 115 11.30 -7.34 -8.00
N GLY A 116 10.02 -6.92 -8.01
CA GLY A 116 9.02 -7.34 -8.99
C GLY A 116 8.46 -8.76 -8.80
N ARG A 117 8.78 -9.45 -7.69
CA ARG A 117 8.29 -10.80 -7.38
C ARG A 117 7.39 -10.81 -6.16
N ASP A 118 6.35 -11.64 -6.18
CA ASP A 118 5.45 -11.82 -5.04
C ASP A 118 6.24 -12.15 -3.76
N PHE A 119 6.04 -11.35 -2.72
CA PHE A 119 6.77 -11.47 -1.46
C PHE A 119 5.86 -11.94 -0.34
N ILE A 120 4.75 -11.25 -0.07
CA ILE A 120 3.79 -11.66 0.97
C ILE A 120 2.40 -11.09 0.69
N ALA A 121 1.35 -11.88 0.94
CA ALA A 121 -0.04 -11.46 0.78
C ALA A 121 -0.85 -11.75 2.05
N PHE A 122 -1.86 -10.92 2.33
CA PHE A 122 -2.76 -11.11 3.47
C PHE A 122 -4.06 -11.78 3.04
N ASN A 123 -4.49 -12.80 3.78
CA ASN A 123 -5.76 -13.49 3.58
C ASN A 123 -6.71 -13.11 4.73
N MET A 124 -7.75 -12.35 4.39
CA MET A 124 -8.72 -11.81 5.37
C MET A 124 -9.63 -12.86 5.98
N ASP A 125 -9.93 -13.93 5.24
CA ASP A 125 -10.81 -15.01 5.70
C ASP A 125 -10.15 -15.82 6.81
N THR A 126 -8.86 -16.11 6.62
CA THR A 126 -8.06 -16.92 7.54
C THR A 126 -7.27 -16.10 8.56
N MET A 127 -7.20 -14.77 8.39
CA MET A 127 -6.37 -13.88 9.22
C MET A 127 -4.88 -14.25 9.19
N MET A 128 -4.41 -14.84 8.09
CA MET A 128 -3.05 -15.32 7.92
C MET A 128 -2.36 -14.68 6.72
N PHE A 129 -1.03 -14.75 6.69
CA PHE A 129 -0.23 -14.30 5.56
C PHE A 129 0.22 -15.48 4.71
N THR A 130 0.25 -15.32 3.39
CA THR A 130 0.74 -16.32 2.46
C THR A 130 2.03 -15.82 1.80
N THR A 131 2.98 -16.72 1.62
CA THR A 131 4.22 -16.45 0.89
C THR A 131 4.85 -17.76 0.41
N VAL A 132 5.45 -17.70 -0.78
CA VAL A 132 6.30 -18.77 -1.34
C VAL A 132 7.79 -18.45 -1.24
N ASP A 133 8.13 -17.23 -0.80
CA ASP A 133 9.51 -16.78 -0.65
C ASP A 133 10.06 -17.16 0.73
N ALA A 134 11.27 -17.74 0.74
CA ALA A 134 11.89 -18.24 1.96
C ALA A 134 12.27 -17.14 2.95
N VAL A 135 12.65 -15.95 2.46
CA VAL A 135 13.00 -14.79 3.29
C VAL A 135 11.74 -14.13 3.86
N ALA A 136 10.66 -14.08 3.08
CA ALA A 136 9.36 -13.59 3.53
C ALA A 136 8.76 -14.43 4.67
N GLN A 137 9.12 -15.71 4.81
CA GLN A 137 8.71 -16.55 5.95
C GLN A 137 9.12 -15.94 7.30
N ILE A 138 10.22 -15.19 7.35
CA ILE A 138 10.64 -14.46 8.56
C ILE A 138 9.63 -13.36 8.90
N THR A 139 9.19 -12.60 7.89
CA THR A 139 8.15 -11.56 8.07
C THR A 139 6.81 -12.18 8.45
N LYS A 140 6.40 -13.26 7.77
CA LYS A 140 5.15 -13.99 8.07
C LYS A 140 5.09 -14.40 9.53
N ARG A 141 6.10 -15.11 10.05
CA ARG A 141 6.13 -15.52 11.46
C ARG A 141 6.01 -14.32 12.41
N LYS A 142 6.77 -13.26 12.18
CA LYS A 142 6.71 -12.04 13.00
C LYS A 142 5.31 -11.41 13.02
N TRP A 143 4.65 -11.32 11.87
CA TRP A 143 3.32 -10.71 11.78
C TRP A 143 2.19 -11.64 12.25
N GLU A 144 2.39 -12.95 12.27
CA GLU A 144 1.42 -13.90 12.81
C GLU A 144 1.57 -14.10 14.33
N GLU A 145 2.76 -13.89 14.88
CA GLU A 145 2.99 -13.80 16.33
C GLU A 145 2.29 -12.58 16.93
N ASP A 146 2.33 -11.44 16.23
CA ASP A 146 1.62 -10.21 16.62
C ASP A 146 0.26 -10.09 15.93
N ARG A 147 -0.77 -10.62 16.58
CA ARG A 147 -2.16 -10.61 16.07
C ARG A 147 -2.68 -9.22 15.70
N THR A 148 -2.15 -8.17 16.31
CA THR A 148 -2.60 -6.79 16.05
C THR A 148 -2.40 -6.38 14.58
N VAL A 149 -1.37 -6.93 13.91
CA VAL A 149 -1.09 -6.64 12.50
C VAL A 149 -2.22 -7.15 11.61
N ALA A 150 -2.69 -8.39 11.83
CA ALA A 150 -3.79 -8.97 11.07
C ALA A 150 -5.11 -8.25 11.36
N GLU A 151 -5.37 -7.92 12.63
CA GLU A 151 -6.57 -7.20 13.05
C GLU A 151 -6.67 -5.80 12.43
N GLN A 152 -5.56 -5.03 12.44
CA GLN A 152 -5.51 -3.71 11.82
C GLN A 152 -5.75 -3.77 10.31
N LYS A 153 -5.09 -4.73 9.62
CA LYS A 153 -5.29 -4.91 8.17
C LYS A 153 -6.72 -5.29 7.85
N LYS A 154 -7.29 -6.24 8.58
CA LYS A 154 -8.69 -6.65 8.39
C LYS A 154 -9.65 -5.50 8.65
N HIS A 155 -9.48 -4.78 9.77
CA HIS A 155 -10.33 -3.65 10.09
C HIS A 155 -10.33 -2.57 9.00
N TYR A 156 -9.15 -2.21 8.49
CA TYR A 156 -9.03 -1.27 7.38
C TYR A 156 -9.73 -1.77 6.11
N LEU A 157 -9.46 -3.01 5.70
CA LEU A 157 -9.96 -3.56 4.44
C LEU A 157 -11.47 -3.82 4.45
N GLU A 158 -12.04 -4.25 5.58
CA GLU A 158 -13.47 -4.51 5.72
C GLU A 158 -14.30 -3.25 5.97
N ASN A 159 -13.76 -2.27 6.69
CA ASN A 159 -14.53 -1.12 7.17
C ASN A 159 -14.03 0.18 6.52
N THR A 160 -12.85 0.66 6.91
CA THR A 160 -12.35 1.99 6.53
C THR A 160 -12.26 2.17 5.01
N CYS A 161 -11.78 1.16 4.29
CA CYS A 161 -11.69 1.19 2.84
C CYS A 161 -13.07 1.24 2.19
N ILE A 162 -14.00 0.39 2.62
CA ILE A 162 -15.38 0.33 2.09
C ILE A 162 -16.16 1.62 2.39
N GLU A 163 -15.99 2.18 3.58
CA GLU A 163 -16.56 3.49 3.92
C GLU A 163 -16.01 4.59 3.04
N SER A 164 -14.71 4.56 2.71
CA SER A 164 -14.08 5.52 1.81
C SER A 164 -14.57 5.34 0.36
N LEU A 165 -14.76 4.10 -0.08
CA LEU A 165 -15.26 3.76 -1.42
C LEU A 165 -16.73 4.21 -1.63
N LYS A 166 -17.53 4.28 -0.57
CA LYS A 166 -18.95 4.70 -0.63
C LYS A 166 -19.15 6.22 -0.58
N LYS A 167 -18.12 6.99 -0.24
CA LYS A 167 -18.16 8.46 -0.18
C LYS A 167 -17.84 9.03 -1.55
#